data_AF-A0A9P5PCI6-F1
#
_entry.id   AF-A0A9P5PCI6-F1
#
_cell.length_a   1.000
_cell.length_b   1.000
_cell.length_c   1.000
_cell.angle_alpha   90.00
_cell.angle_beta   90.00
_cell.angle_gamma   90.00
#
_symmetry.space_group_name_H-M   'P 1'
#
loop_
_entity.id
_entity.type
_entity.pdbx_description
1 polymer ?
#
loop_
_entity_poly.entity_id
_entity_poly.type
_entity_poly.pdbx_seq_one_letter_code
_entity_poly.pdbx_strand_id
1 'polypeptide(L)'
;MRSIKRDANGKMTRIVFCNEGPEYFEFLAQYQRNTLLDLYRSLNPGFNILEEDLFVDNVYNPLNKWNSSTDTGTIMHLIQVNNTLGAEVDLGARATVQRKRPDGTLITDSDELIQCSKYGNPNRNSDPTIGAGINAAARNQVMLTIQNPVGLYIDSINWNLIEPPAGHDEDDPSTFWKWTRGRTGNYMRGEFEVPEGKGYVLGDLKVNKKPLEYGGQLADYIRVSITARTSDLQIQPRLCTEAPPPVAQDCACEEPLAMSNWSYALLQEKSLPGLANHSVNRV
;
A
#
# COMPACT_ATOMS: atom_id res chain seq x y z
N MET A 1 -1.66 4.04 -6.15
CA MET A 1 -2.13 5.12 -7.06
C MET A 1 -0.92 5.74 -7.74
N ARG A 2 -1.10 6.45 -8.87
CA ARG A 2 -0.01 7.15 -9.57
C ARG A 2 -0.44 8.55 -10.04
N SER A 3 0.53 9.45 -10.21
CA SER A 3 0.39 10.72 -10.94
C SER A 3 1.56 10.92 -11.91
N ILE A 4 1.36 11.77 -12.91
CA ILE A 4 2.30 11.96 -14.01
C ILE A 4 2.49 13.46 -14.22
N LYS A 5 3.75 13.89 -14.33
CA LYS A 5 4.11 15.23 -14.80
C LYS A 5 4.56 15.16 -16.25
N ARG A 6 4.14 16.15 -17.05
CA ARG A 6 4.56 16.33 -18.44
C ARG A 6 5.20 17.71 -18.63
N ASP A 7 6.09 17.82 -19.62
CA ASP A 7 6.63 19.09 -20.07
C ASP A 7 5.67 19.84 -21.02
N ALA A 8 6.08 21.01 -21.50
CA ALA A 8 5.30 21.82 -22.43
C ALA A 8 5.05 21.15 -23.80
N ASN A 9 5.84 20.13 -24.16
CA ASN A 9 5.69 19.34 -25.38
C ASN A 9 4.82 18.08 -25.16
N GLY A 10 4.30 17.89 -23.95
CA GLY A 10 3.51 16.72 -23.57
C GLY A 10 4.34 15.47 -23.28
N LYS A 11 5.67 15.54 -23.26
CA LYS A 11 6.52 14.40 -22.88
C LYS A 11 6.50 14.19 -21.38
N MET A 12 6.50 12.93 -20.97
CA MET A 12 6.53 12.56 -19.55
C MET A 12 7.88 12.89 -18.93
N THR A 13 7.86 13.58 -17.79
CA THR A 13 9.08 13.96 -17.05
C THR A 13 9.17 13.27 -15.70
N ARG A 14 8.04 13.02 -15.03
CA ARG A 14 8.02 12.36 -13.72
C ARG A 14 6.81 11.45 -13.58
N ILE A 15 6.99 10.31 -12.91
CA ILE A 15 5.89 9.48 -12.39
C ILE A 15 6.04 9.40 -10.88
N VAL A 16 4.95 9.55 -10.15
CA VAL A 16 4.92 9.33 -8.69
C VAL A 16 3.99 8.19 -8.38
N PHE A 17 4.45 7.24 -7.57
CA PHE A 17 3.67 6.15 -7.02
C PHE A 17 3.45 6.38 -5.52
N CYS A 18 2.22 6.15 -5.07
CA CYS A 18 1.85 6.25 -3.66
C CYS A 18 0.87 5.12 -3.29
N ASN A 19 1.08 4.50 -2.14
CA ASN A 19 0.17 3.54 -1.53
C ASN A 19 -0.20 3.92 -0.07
N GLU A 20 0.01 5.17 0.33
CA GLU A 20 -0.41 5.66 1.64
C GLU A 20 -1.94 5.69 1.74
N GLY A 21 -2.49 5.17 2.83
CA GLY A 21 -3.93 5.20 3.11
C GLY A 21 -4.42 6.59 3.53
N PRO A 22 -5.72 6.89 3.36
CA PRO A 22 -6.30 8.16 3.78
C PRO A 22 -6.22 8.41 5.30
N GLU A 23 -6.17 7.35 6.12
CA GLU A 23 -6.24 7.44 7.58
C GLU A 23 -5.11 8.27 8.20
N TYR A 24 -3.90 8.21 7.63
CA TYR A 24 -2.78 9.05 8.10
C TYR A 24 -3.06 10.54 7.85
N PHE A 25 -3.65 10.87 6.70
CA PHE A 25 -3.95 12.25 6.31
C PHE A 25 -5.17 12.78 7.07
N GLU A 26 -6.18 11.94 7.31
CA GLU A 26 -7.31 12.24 8.17
C GLU A 26 -6.87 12.49 9.62
N PHE A 27 -5.95 11.68 10.14
CA PHE A 27 -5.36 11.90 11.46
C PHE A 27 -4.62 13.24 11.54
N LEU A 28 -3.77 13.55 10.56
CA LEU A 28 -3.09 14.85 10.50
C LEU A 28 -4.09 16.00 10.35
N ALA A 29 -5.15 15.86 9.55
CA ALA A 29 -6.19 16.86 9.42
C ALA A 29 -6.87 17.18 10.76
N GLN A 30 -7.16 16.14 11.55
CA GLN A 30 -7.87 16.27 12.81
C GLN A 30 -6.99 16.88 13.91
N TYR A 31 -5.71 16.49 13.97
CA TYR A 31 -4.85 16.81 15.13
C TYR A 31 -3.67 17.74 14.82
N GLN A 32 -3.26 17.83 13.55
CA GLN A 32 -2.04 18.54 13.13
C GLN A 32 -2.22 19.20 11.75
N ARG A 33 -3.22 20.07 11.63
CA ARG A 33 -3.62 20.71 10.36
C ARG A 33 -2.47 21.42 9.62
N ASN A 34 -1.59 22.09 10.35
CA ASN A 34 -0.40 22.73 9.78
C ASN A 34 0.57 21.70 9.19
N THR A 35 0.80 20.59 9.88
CA THR A 35 1.63 19.48 9.38
C THR A 35 1.04 18.89 8.09
N LEU A 36 -0.28 18.75 8.00
CA LEU A 36 -0.94 18.31 6.76
C LEU A 36 -0.68 19.28 5.61
N LEU A 37 -0.88 20.58 5.85
CA LEU A 37 -0.67 21.62 4.83
C LEU A 37 0.79 21.67 4.36
N ASP A 38 1.74 21.60 5.30
CA ASP A 38 3.17 21.58 4.99
C ASP A 38 3.56 20.31 4.22
N LEU A 39 2.98 19.16 4.56
CA LEU A 39 3.16 17.92 3.81
C LEU A 39 2.67 18.07 2.36
N TYR A 40 1.47 18.61 2.16
CA TYR A 40 0.92 18.91 0.84
C TYR A 40 1.84 19.80 0.01
N ARG A 41 2.35 20.88 0.61
CA ARG A 41 3.29 21.82 -0.03
C ARG A 41 4.63 21.16 -0.37
N SER A 42 5.18 20.37 0.55
CA SER A 42 6.47 19.71 0.36
C SER A 42 6.46 18.70 -0.79
N LEU A 43 5.33 18.01 -0.99
CA LEU A 43 5.14 17.01 -2.03
C LEU A 43 4.67 17.61 -3.37
N ASN A 44 4.36 18.90 -3.39
CA ASN A 44 3.91 19.66 -4.56
C ASN A 44 4.66 20.99 -4.70
N PRO A 45 5.99 20.96 -4.83
CA PRO A 45 6.77 22.18 -4.97
C PRO A 45 6.33 22.95 -6.22
N GLY A 46 6.19 24.27 -6.08
CA GLY A 46 5.76 25.17 -7.15
C GLY A 46 4.26 25.46 -7.21
N PHE A 47 3.45 24.80 -6.38
CA PHE A 47 2.03 25.12 -6.24
C PHE A 47 1.77 25.97 -4.98
N ASN A 48 0.92 26.98 -5.12
CA ASN A 48 0.44 27.76 -3.98
C ASN A 48 -0.75 27.05 -3.33
N ILE A 49 -0.47 26.00 -2.53
CA ILE A 49 -1.49 25.23 -1.83
C ILE A 49 -1.92 26.00 -0.57
N LEU A 50 -3.22 26.27 -0.48
CA LEU A 50 -3.84 26.94 0.64
C LEU A 50 -4.62 25.94 1.50
N GLU A 51 -4.82 26.27 2.77
CA GLU A 51 -5.59 25.45 3.70
C GLU A 51 -7.04 25.27 3.24
N GLU A 52 -7.65 26.32 2.71
CA GLU A 52 -9.00 26.29 2.11
C GLU A 52 -9.13 25.33 0.92
N ASP A 53 -8.02 24.95 0.28
CA ASP A 53 -8.06 23.93 -0.77
C ASP A 53 -8.29 22.52 -0.21
N LEU A 54 -7.88 22.28 1.04
CA LEU A 54 -7.85 20.94 1.65
C LEU A 54 -9.10 20.66 2.50
N PHE A 55 -9.84 21.69 2.90
CA PHE A 55 -10.94 21.57 3.85
C PHE A 55 -12.23 22.19 3.30
N VAL A 56 -13.33 21.47 3.45
CA VAL A 56 -14.70 21.95 3.17
C VAL A 56 -15.47 21.92 4.48
N ASP A 57 -16.07 23.03 4.88
CA ASP A 57 -16.79 23.16 6.17
C ASP A 57 -15.95 22.71 7.38
N ASN A 58 -14.64 23.04 7.39
CA ASN A 58 -13.64 22.61 8.38
C ASN A 58 -13.40 21.09 8.46
N VAL A 59 -13.90 20.31 7.51
CA VAL A 59 -13.63 18.88 7.38
C VAL A 59 -12.65 18.67 6.24
N TYR A 60 -11.62 17.85 6.46
CA TYR A 60 -10.67 17.51 5.41
C TYR A 60 -11.38 16.79 4.27
N ASN A 61 -11.15 17.28 3.05
CA ASN A 61 -11.68 16.67 1.84
C ASN A 61 -10.58 15.82 1.19
N PRO A 62 -10.60 14.48 1.33
CA PRO A 62 -9.61 13.60 0.68
C PRO A 62 -9.68 13.65 -0.86
N LEU A 63 -10.80 14.15 -1.42
CA LEU A 63 -11.01 14.37 -2.85
C LEU A 63 -10.73 15.83 -3.26
N ASN A 64 -9.88 16.54 -2.51
CA ASN A 64 -9.44 17.88 -2.92
C ASN A 64 -8.68 17.84 -4.25
N LYS A 65 -8.64 18.99 -4.93
CA LYS A 65 -8.01 19.13 -6.26
C LYS A 65 -6.55 18.68 -6.32
N TRP A 66 -5.84 18.69 -5.20
CA TRP A 66 -4.43 18.28 -5.12
C TRP A 66 -4.24 16.76 -4.96
N ASN A 67 -5.30 15.99 -4.72
CA ASN A 67 -5.24 14.53 -4.54
C ASN A 67 -6.12 13.75 -5.54
N SER A 68 -7.17 14.37 -6.09
CA SER A 68 -8.14 13.70 -6.97
C SER A 68 -7.97 14.00 -8.46
N SER A 69 -6.88 14.67 -8.85
CA SER A 69 -6.62 15.13 -10.22
C SER A 69 -5.24 14.68 -10.70
N THR A 70 -5.13 14.45 -12.02
CA THR A 70 -3.85 14.17 -12.69
C THR A 70 -3.18 15.42 -13.26
N ASP A 71 -3.90 16.54 -13.28
CA ASP A 71 -3.47 17.77 -13.96
C ASP A 71 -2.99 18.83 -12.97
N THR A 72 -3.18 18.59 -11.67
CA THR A 72 -2.83 19.51 -10.58
C THR A 72 -2.01 18.79 -9.53
N GLY A 73 -0.73 19.09 -9.48
CA GLY A 73 0.19 18.52 -8.50
C GLY A 73 0.38 17.00 -8.64
N THR A 74 0.63 16.38 -7.51
CA THR A 74 1.02 14.99 -7.31
C THR A 74 0.05 14.40 -6.30
N ILE A 75 -0.45 13.20 -6.59
CA ILE A 75 -1.30 12.46 -5.67
C ILE A 75 -0.66 12.34 -4.28
N MET A 76 -1.50 12.38 -3.25
CA MET A 76 -1.08 12.40 -1.86
C MET A 76 -1.31 11.06 -1.18
N HIS A 77 -2.50 10.47 -1.37
CA HIS A 77 -2.86 9.18 -0.78
C HIS A 77 -3.94 8.47 -1.60
N LEU A 78 -4.22 7.22 -1.27
CA LEU A 78 -5.30 6.44 -1.88
C LEU A 78 -6.65 7.08 -1.53
N ILE A 79 -7.52 7.27 -2.53
CA ILE A 79 -8.87 7.85 -2.36
C ILE A 79 -10.00 6.85 -2.61
N GLN A 80 -9.67 5.66 -3.11
CA GLN A 80 -10.68 4.65 -3.43
C GLN A 80 -11.01 3.88 -2.15
N VAL A 81 -12.30 3.76 -1.85
CA VAL A 81 -12.83 3.22 -0.58
C VAL A 81 -12.39 1.79 -0.22
N ASN A 82 -11.97 0.99 -1.21
CA ASN A 82 -11.47 -0.37 -1.01
C ASN A 82 -9.93 -0.44 -0.89
N ASN A 83 -9.27 0.70 -0.78
CA ASN A 83 -7.83 0.86 -0.58
C ASN A 83 -7.56 1.69 0.69
N THR A 84 -8.39 1.51 1.72
CA THR A 84 -8.19 2.05 3.06
C THR A 84 -7.41 1.04 3.89
N LEU A 85 -6.68 1.51 4.90
CA LEU A 85 -6.01 0.63 5.87
C LEU A 85 -7.03 -0.30 6.53
N GLY A 86 -8.22 0.21 6.85
CA GLY A 86 -9.31 -0.59 7.40
C GLY A 86 -9.75 -1.73 6.48
N ALA A 87 -9.92 -1.46 5.18
CA ALA A 87 -10.28 -2.49 4.20
C ALA A 87 -9.17 -3.53 4.02
N GLU A 88 -7.90 -3.12 4.06
CA GLU A 88 -6.76 -4.03 3.98
C GLU A 88 -6.67 -4.95 5.19
N VAL A 89 -6.89 -4.41 6.40
CA VAL A 89 -6.93 -5.19 7.65
C VAL A 89 -8.09 -6.19 7.62
N ASP A 90 -9.29 -5.77 7.22
CA ASP A 90 -10.45 -6.66 7.13
C ASP A 90 -10.21 -7.79 6.12
N LEU A 91 -9.67 -7.45 4.94
CA LEU A 91 -9.29 -8.41 3.91
C LEU A 91 -8.30 -9.44 4.45
N GLY A 92 -7.20 -8.95 5.03
CA GLY A 92 -6.13 -9.80 5.55
C GLY A 92 -6.59 -10.70 6.69
N ALA A 93 -7.29 -10.11 7.68
CA ALA A 93 -7.78 -10.83 8.84
C ALA A 93 -8.77 -11.95 8.45
N ARG A 94 -9.76 -11.65 7.62
CA ARG A 94 -10.74 -12.67 7.21
C ARG A 94 -10.16 -13.71 6.25
N ALA A 95 -9.15 -13.35 5.46
CA ALA A 95 -8.44 -14.30 4.61
C ALA A 95 -7.66 -15.36 5.42
N THR A 96 -7.31 -15.10 6.68
CA THR A 96 -6.68 -16.11 7.56
C THR A 96 -7.62 -17.27 7.92
N VAL A 97 -8.94 -17.09 7.79
CA VAL A 97 -9.89 -18.13 8.16
C VAL A 97 -9.93 -19.20 7.08
N GLN A 98 -9.34 -20.35 7.37
CA GLN A 98 -9.43 -21.52 6.51
C GLN A 98 -10.88 -22.03 6.47
N ARG A 99 -11.38 -22.28 5.25
CA ARG A 99 -12.73 -22.80 5.01
C ARG A 99 -12.67 -24.19 4.40
N LYS A 100 -13.65 -25.03 4.73
CA LYS A 100 -13.86 -26.34 4.11
C LYS A 100 -15.29 -26.52 3.65
N ARG A 101 -15.47 -27.32 2.60
CA ARG A 101 -16.77 -27.79 2.10
C ARG A 101 -17.38 -28.81 3.07
N PRO A 102 -18.69 -29.12 2.96
CA PRO A 102 -19.35 -30.11 3.83
C PRO A 102 -18.71 -31.50 3.80
N ASP A 103 -18.07 -31.87 2.68
CA ASP A 103 -17.34 -33.13 2.53
C ASP A 103 -15.96 -33.15 3.23
N GLY A 104 -15.57 -32.04 3.87
CA GLY A 104 -14.30 -31.88 4.56
C GLY A 104 -13.16 -31.33 3.70
N THR A 105 -13.36 -31.17 2.39
CA THR A 105 -12.34 -30.65 1.47
C THR A 105 -12.04 -29.18 1.75
N LEU A 106 -10.76 -28.81 1.87
CA LEU A 106 -10.35 -27.42 2.02
C LEU A 106 -10.69 -26.60 0.77
N ILE A 107 -11.19 -25.39 0.98
CA ILE A 107 -11.43 -24.41 -0.09
C ILE A 107 -10.11 -23.70 -0.36
N THR A 108 -9.60 -23.88 -1.58
CA THR A 108 -8.33 -23.27 -2.03
C THR A 108 -8.51 -22.38 -3.26
N ASP A 109 -9.67 -22.47 -3.90
CA ASP A 109 -10.08 -21.53 -4.96
C ASP A 109 -10.31 -20.15 -4.35
N SER A 110 -9.74 -19.11 -4.96
CA SER A 110 -9.75 -17.76 -4.42
C SER A 110 -11.16 -17.15 -4.39
N ASP A 111 -11.97 -17.44 -5.39
CA ASP A 111 -13.28 -16.82 -5.55
C ASP A 111 -14.29 -17.49 -4.63
N GLU A 112 -14.27 -18.82 -4.55
CA GLU A 112 -15.03 -19.59 -3.57
C GLU A 112 -14.64 -19.20 -2.14
N LEU A 113 -13.34 -18.99 -1.87
CA LEU A 113 -12.86 -18.54 -0.57
C LEU A 113 -13.40 -17.15 -0.23
N ILE A 114 -13.40 -16.20 -1.17
CA ILE A 114 -14.02 -14.87 -0.97
C ILE A 114 -15.52 -15.02 -0.71
N GLN A 115 -16.21 -15.87 -1.48
CA GLN A 115 -17.64 -16.10 -1.30
C GLN A 115 -17.96 -16.66 0.09
N CYS A 116 -17.11 -17.51 0.65
CA CYS A 116 -17.27 -18.04 2.00
C CYS A 116 -16.85 -17.04 3.10
N SER A 117 -15.68 -16.42 2.98
CA SER A 117 -15.07 -15.61 4.05
C SER A 117 -15.44 -14.12 4.01
N LYS A 118 -16.06 -13.65 2.92
CA LYS A 118 -16.63 -12.30 2.74
C LYS A 118 -15.61 -11.16 2.96
N TYR A 119 -14.36 -11.35 2.51
CA TYR A 119 -13.25 -10.43 2.79
C TYR A 119 -12.89 -9.49 1.63
N GLY A 120 -13.66 -9.52 0.54
CA GLY A 120 -13.35 -8.76 -0.67
C GLY A 120 -14.34 -9.06 -1.79
N ASN A 121 -13.93 -8.77 -3.03
CA ASN A 121 -14.73 -9.01 -4.21
C ASN A 121 -13.95 -9.88 -5.22
N PRO A 122 -14.51 -11.02 -5.69
CA PRO A 122 -13.82 -11.89 -6.64
C PRO A 122 -13.49 -11.19 -7.97
N ASN A 123 -14.24 -10.16 -8.33
CA ASN A 123 -14.03 -9.39 -9.56
C ASN A 123 -12.98 -8.26 -9.43
N ARG A 124 -12.31 -8.11 -8.28
CA ARG A 124 -11.21 -7.15 -8.10
C ARG A 124 -9.88 -7.85 -8.27
N ASN A 125 -9.02 -7.40 -9.19
CA ASN A 125 -7.73 -8.06 -9.46
C ASN A 125 -6.87 -8.36 -8.22
N SER A 126 -6.88 -7.51 -7.19
CA SER A 126 -6.05 -7.69 -6.00
C SER A 126 -6.61 -8.64 -4.94
N ASP A 127 -7.93 -8.72 -4.79
CA ASP A 127 -8.53 -9.36 -3.60
C ASP A 127 -8.39 -10.89 -3.62
N PRO A 128 -8.65 -11.57 -4.76
CA PRO A 128 -8.39 -13.00 -4.91
C PRO A 128 -6.93 -13.34 -4.63
N THR A 129 -5.98 -12.56 -5.18
CA THR A 129 -4.55 -12.82 -5.04
C THR A 129 -4.07 -12.65 -3.59
N ILE A 130 -4.38 -11.51 -2.96
CA ILE A 130 -3.95 -11.23 -1.59
C ILE A 130 -4.60 -12.24 -0.63
N GLY A 131 -5.91 -12.43 -0.76
CA GLY A 131 -6.65 -13.32 0.12
C GLY A 131 -6.21 -14.78 0.00
N ALA A 132 -6.02 -15.29 -1.22
CA ALA A 132 -5.53 -16.65 -1.43
C ALA A 132 -4.10 -16.84 -0.91
N GLY A 133 -3.22 -15.84 -1.07
CA GLY A 133 -1.86 -15.89 -0.55
C GLY A 133 -1.81 -15.91 0.98
N ILE A 134 -2.61 -15.07 1.65
CA ILE A 134 -2.73 -15.09 3.12
C ILE A 134 -3.32 -16.42 3.59
N ASN A 135 -4.36 -16.92 2.92
CA ASN A 135 -4.97 -18.20 3.29
C ASN A 135 -4.01 -19.38 3.08
N ALA A 136 -3.20 -19.34 2.01
CA ALA A 136 -2.16 -20.33 1.78
C ALA A 136 -1.13 -20.36 2.92
N ALA A 137 -0.72 -19.20 3.44
CA ALA A 137 0.13 -19.12 4.62
C ALA A 137 -0.60 -19.67 5.87
N ALA A 138 -1.88 -19.32 6.04
CA ALA A 138 -2.71 -19.79 7.15
C ALA A 138 -2.84 -21.31 7.19
N ARG A 139 -2.86 -21.98 6.02
CA ARG A 139 -2.95 -23.45 5.89
C ARG A 139 -1.84 -24.23 6.59
N ASN A 140 -0.74 -23.58 6.94
CA ASN A 140 0.28 -24.18 7.80
C ASN A 140 -0.18 -24.34 9.27
N GLN A 141 -1.44 -24.01 9.57
CA GLN A 141 -2.03 -24.07 10.91
C GLN A 141 -1.18 -23.24 11.88
N VAL A 142 -1.03 -21.96 11.56
CA VAL A 142 -0.23 -21.02 12.34
C VAL A 142 -1.11 -19.83 12.72
N MET A 143 -0.91 -19.22 13.89
CA MET A 143 -1.44 -17.87 14.11
C MET A 143 -0.71 -16.90 13.20
N LEU A 144 -1.48 -16.01 12.57
CA LEU A 144 -1.00 -14.95 11.69
C LEU A 144 -1.29 -13.59 12.31
N THR A 145 -0.37 -12.66 12.16
CA THR A 145 -0.61 -11.24 12.35
C THR A 145 -0.04 -10.45 11.17
N ILE A 146 -0.49 -9.22 10.98
CA ILE A 146 0.11 -8.30 10.02
C ILE A 146 1.36 -7.70 10.67
N GLN A 147 2.45 -7.60 9.90
CA GLN A 147 3.67 -6.95 10.37
C GLN A 147 3.37 -5.50 10.77
N ASN A 148 3.93 -5.06 11.89
CA ASN A 148 3.92 -3.65 12.30
C ASN A 148 5.09 -2.90 11.61
N PRO A 149 4.90 -1.70 11.04
CA PRO A 149 3.63 -1.00 10.80
C PRO A 149 2.74 -1.70 9.78
N VAL A 150 1.43 -1.63 10.02
CA VAL A 150 0.42 -2.15 9.11
C VAL A 150 0.33 -1.22 7.90
N GLY A 151 0.36 -1.80 6.71
CA GLY A 151 0.12 -1.10 5.45
C GLY A 151 0.55 -1.92 4.25
N LEU A 152 0.21 -1.40 3.06
CA LEU A 152 0.82 -1.84 1.82
C LEU A 152 2.16 -1.13 1.62
N TYR A 153 3.14 -1.87 1.12
CA TYR A 153 4.47 -1.34 0.83
C TYR A 153 4.89 -1.64 -0.59
N ILE A 154 5.59 -0.70 -1.22
CA ILE A 154 6.27 -0.93 -2.49
C ILE A 154 7.48 -1.80 -2.16
N ASP A 155 7.43 -3.05 -2.61
CA ASP A 155 8.38 -4.11 -2.28
C ASP A 155 9.56 -4.12 -3.25
N SER A 156 9.27 -4.09 -4.54
CA SER A 156 10.30 -4.12 -5.59
C SER A 156 9.78 -3.58 -6.91
N ILE A 157 10.72 -3.27 -7.81
CA ILE A 157 10.45 -2.80 -9.17
C ILE A 157 11.36 -3.57 -10.11
N ASN A 158 10.82 -4.07 -11.22
CA ASN A 158 11.61 -4.77 -12.22
C ASN A 158 12.25 -3.80 -13.22
N TRP A 159 13.45 -3.32 -12.90
CA TRP A 159 14.20 -2.36 -13.71
C TRP A 159 14.65 -2.89 -15.07
N ASN A 160 14.80 -4.21 -15.21
CA ASN A 160 15.29 -4.86 -16.45
C ASN A 160 14.35 -4.68 -17.65
N LEU A 161 13.13 -4.19 -17.40
CA LEU A 161 12.15 -3.93 -18.43
C LEU A 161 12.15 -2.47 -18.88
N ILE A 162 12.94 -1.60 -18.26
CA ILE A 162 13.04 -0.19 -18.63
C ILE A 162 14.30 -0.01 -19.47
N GLU A 163 14.14 0.61 -20.64
CA GLU A 163 15.22 0.77 -21.60
C GLU A 163 15.42 2.28 -21.88
N PRO A 164 16.62 2.83 -21.68
CA PRO A 164 17.00 4.16 -22.14
C PRO A 164 16.85 4.34 -23.66
N PRO A 165 16.80 5.58 -24.16
CA PRO A 165 16.85 5.83 -25.60
C PRO A 165 18.20 5.41 -26.20
N ALA A 166 18.23 5.23 -27.53
CA ALA A 166 19.45 4.85 -28.23
C ALA A 166 20.60 5.84 -27.96
N GLY A 167 21.80 5.33 -27.71
CA GLY A 167 22.96 6.14 -27.31
C GLY A 167 23.08 6.37 -25.80
N HIS A 168 22.11 5.87 -25.02
CA HIS A 168 22.11 5.88 -23.56
C HIS A 168 22.02 4.47 -22.96
N ASP A 169 22.42 3.44 -23.70
CA ASP A 169 22.27 2.03 -23.32
C ASP A 169 23.01 1.66 -22.01
N GLU A 170 23.99 2.48 -21.59
CA GLU A 170 24.73 2.31 -20.33
C GLU A 170 24.04 2.93 -19.11
N ASP A 171 22.99 3.74 -19.31
CA ASP A 171 22.29 4.39 -18.22
C ASP A 171 21.44 3.38 -17.45
N ASP A 172 21.64 3.27 -16.12
CA ASP A 172 20.86 2.39 -15.24
C ASP A 172 19.57 3.07 -14.76
N PRO A 173 18.38 2.61 -15.20
CA PRO A 173 17.11 3.19 -14.79
C PRO A 173 16.82 3.08 -13.29
N SER A 174 17.43 2.12 -12.58
CA SER A 174 17.23 1.99 -11.13
C SER A 174 17.68 3.24 -10.37
N THR A 175 18.64 3.99 -10.93
CA THR A 175 19.16 5.24 -10.37
C THR A 175 18.22 6.43 -10.54
N PHE A 176 17.20 6.32 -11.39
CA PHE A 176 16.20 7.37 -11.64
C PHE A 176 15.08 7.34 -10.60
N TRP A 177 15.05 6.33 -9.74
CA TRP A 177 14.04 6.16 -8.71
C TRP A 177 14.50 6.76 -7.39
N LYS A 178 13.62 7.54 -6.77
CA LYS A 178 13.82 8.12 -5.44
C LYS A 178 12.68 7.74 -4.52
N TRP A 179 13.01 7.10 -3.40
CA TRP A 179 12.07 6.95 -2.29
C TRP A 179 11.85 8.29 -1.60
N THR A 180 10.60 8.71 -1.49
CA THR A 180 10.23 9.99 -0.85
C THR A 180 9.41 9.80 0.42
N ARG A 181 8.83 8.61 0.62
CA ARG A 181 8.16 8.23 1.88
C ARG A 181 8.41 6.76 2.23
N GLY A 182 8.48 6.50 3.53
CA GLY A 182 8.74 5.18 4.09
C GLY A 182 10.21 4.94 4.41
N ARG A 183 10.56 3.69 4.68
CA ARG A 183 11.92 3.25 5.04
C ARG A 183 12.22 1.92 4.38
N THR A 184 13.48 1.48 4.42
CA THR A 184 13.87 0.16 3.90
C THR A 184 12.91 -0.94 4.37
N GLY A 185 12.35 -1.68 3.41
CA GLY A 185 11.37 -2.74 3.63
C GLY A 185 9.92 -2.29 3.83
N ASN A 186 9.67 -0.97 3.95
CA ASN A 186 8.34 -0.38 4.15
C ASN A 186 8.23 0.95 3.38
N TYR A 187 8.52 0.93 2.08
CA TYR A 187 8.42 2.13 1.25
C TYR A 187 6.98 2.38 0.84
N MET A 188 6.55 3.66 0.89
CA MET A 188 5.17 4.03 0.59
C MET A 188 5.02 4.98 -0.60
N ARG A 189 6.09 5.71 -0.91
CA ARG A 189 6.10 6.66 -2.03
C ARG A 189 7.45 6.65 -2.72
N GLY A 190 7.41 6.62 -4.03
CA GLY A 190 8.59 6.82 -4.85
C GLY A 190 8.29 7.64 -6.09
N GLU A 191 9.31 8.36 -6.52
CA GLU A 191 9.31 9.23 -7.69
C GLU A 191 10.30 8.68 -8.71
N PHE A 192 9.87 8.55 -9.94
CA PHE A 192 10.69 8.15 -11.07
C PHE A 192 10.88 9.38 -11.96
N GLU A 193 12.14 9.75 -12.23
CA GLU A 193 12.49 10.90 -13.05
C GLU A 193 13.93 10.75 -13.57
N VAL A 194 14.15 11.06 -14.85
CA VAL A 194 15.51 11.08 -15.40
C VAL A 194 16.29 12.24 -14.77
N PRO A 195 17.49 12.01 -14.21
CA PRO A 195 18.31 13.09 -13.66
C PRO A 195 18.60 14.19 -14.69
N GLU A 196 18.67 15.43 -14.21
CA GLU A 196 19.04 16.57 -15.05
C GLU A 196 20.40 16.34 -15.73
N GLY A 197 20.55 16.86 -16.95
CA GLY A 197 21.80 16.77 -17.72
C GLY A 197 21.97 15.49 -18.55
N LYS A 198 21.05 14.52 -18.45
CA LYS A 198 21.06 13.31 -19.30
C LYS A 198 20.66 13.56 -20.76
N GLY A 199 19.98 14.68 -21.05
CA GLY A 199 19.59 15.06 -22.41
C GLY A 199 18.30 14.39 -22.93
N TYR A 200 17.61 13.60 -22.10
CA TYR A 200 16.33 12.98 -22.39
C TYR A 200 15.44 12.94 -21.13
N VAL A 201 14.16 12.61 -21.29
CA VAL A 201 13.17 12.52 -20.19
C VAL A 201 12.49 11.15 -20.17
N LEU A 202 11.61 10.89 -19.18
CA LEU A 202 10.93 9.59 -19.08
C LEU A 202 10.16 9.21 -20.35
N GLY A 203 9.57 10.18 -21.04
CA GLY A 203 8.85 9.96 -22.30
C GLY A 203 9.72 9.44 -23.44
N ASP A 204 11.05 9.45 -23.30
CA ASP A 204 12.00 8.88 -24.25
C ASP A 204 12.37 7.42 -23.92
N LEU A 205 11.99 6.93 -22.74
CA LEU A 205 12.22 5.55 -22.32
C LEU A 205 11.25 4.59 -23.01
N LYS A 206 11.65 3.32 -23.05
CA LYS A 206 10.73 2.21 -23.31
C LYS A 206 10.51 1.40 -22.04
N VAL A 207 9.32 0.80 -21.93
CA VAL A 207 9.02 -0.24 -20.97
C VAL A 207 8.58 -1.48 -21.72
N ASN A 208 9.32 -2.58 -21.54
CA ASN A 208 9.13 -3.85 -22.23
C ASN A 208 9.03 -3.64 -23.75
N LYS A 209 10.05 -2.97 -24.32
CA LYS A 209 10.18 -2.63 -25.75
C LYS A 209 9.12 -1.69 -26.32
N LYS A 210 8.18 -1.19 -25.52
CA LYS A 210 7.14 -0.23 -25.95
C LYS A 210 7.46 1.16 -25.43
N PRO A 211 7.19 2.24 -26.19
CA PRO A 211 7.35 3.61 -25.69
C PRO A 211 6.62 3.83 -24.36
N LEU A 212 7.23 4.55 -23.43
CA LEU A 212 6.60 4.91 -22.16
C LEU A 212 5.65 6.10 -22.35
N GLU A 213 4.37 5.81 -22.56
CA GLU A 213 3.33 6.81 -22.82
C GLU A 213 2.50 7.11 -21.57
N TYR A 214 2.29 6.10 -20.71
CA TYR A 214 1.48 6.19 -19.51
C TYR A 214 2.18 5.53 -18.32
N GLY A 215 2.04 6.12 -17.14
CA GLY A 215 2.60 5.54 -15.90
C GLY A 215 1.99 4.18 -15.51
N GLY A 216 0.88 3.77 -16.14
CA GLY A 216 0.33 2.42 -15.97
C GLY A 216 1.26 1.33 -16.48
N GLN A 217 2.02 1.60 -17.54
CA GLN A 217 2.97 0.64 -18.11
C GLN A 217 4.09 0.26 -17.14
N LEU A 218 4.48 1.20 -16.27
CA LEU A 218 5.46 0.93 -15.22
C LEU A 218 4.80 0.25 -14.00
N ALA A 219 3.54 0.57 -13.71
CA ALA A 219 2.81 0.02 -12.56
C ALA A 219 2.74 -1.51 -12.58
N ASP A 220 2.59 -2.12 -13.76
CA ASP A 220 2.54 -3.58 -13.95
C ASP A 220 3.83 -4.30 -13.51
N TYR A 221 4.92 -3.55 -13.30
CA TYR A 221 6.23 -4.07 -12.91
C TYR A 221 6.67 -3.61 -11.52
N ILE A 222 5.76 -2.98 -10.78
CA ILE A 222 5.94 -2.61 -9.38
C ILE A 222 5.21 -3.63 -8.52
N ARG A 223 5.95 -4.29 -7.63
CA ARG A 223 5.36 -5.18 -6.64
C ARG A 223 4.96 -4.38 -5.41
N VAL A 224 3.69 -4.51 -5.03
CA VAL A 224 3.16 -4.02 -3.76
C VAL A 224 2.84 -5.23 -2.87
N SER A 225 3.21 -5.17 -1.60
CA SER A 225 3.03 -6.27 -0.66
C SER A 225 2.39 -5.86 0.65
N ILE A 226 1.69 -6.81 1.26
CA ILE A 226 1.40 -6.84 2.69
C ILE A 226 2.24 -7.96 3.31
N THR A 227 2.79 -7.72 4.48
CA THR A 227 3.67 -8.69 5.14
C THR A 227 2.96 -9.30 6.34
N ALA A 228 2.92 -10.64 6.39
CA ALA A 228 2.43 -11.39 7.52
C ALA A 228 3.60 -11.85 8.42
N ARG A 229 3.29 -12.06 9.69
CA ARG A 229 4.13 -12.77 10.67
C ARG A 229 3.36 -13.98 11.17
N THR A 230 4.06 -15.11 11.27
CA THR A 230 3.48 -16.40 11.65
C THR A 230 4.04 -16.84 13.00
N SER A 231 3.21 -17.37 13.88
CA SER A 231 3.65 -18.08 15.10
C SER A 231 3.62 -19.60 14.91
N ASP A 232 4.15 -20.36 15.87
CA ASP A 232 4.09 -21.82 15.87
C ASP A 232 2.79 -22.42 16.45
N LEU A 233 1.79 -21.60 16.78
CA LEU A 233 0.52 -22.03 17.38
C LEU A 233 -0.47 -22.60 16.34
N GLN A 234 -1.05 -23.78 16.63
CA GLN A 234 -1.94 -24.50 15.71
C GLN A 234 -3.41 -24.09 15.74
N ILE A 235 -4.00 -23.86 14.55
CA ILE A 235 -5.43 -23.53 14.34
C ILE A 235 -6.10 -24.54 13.40
N GLN A 236 -7.37 -24.87 13.67
CA GLN A 236 -8.17 -25.81 12.87
C GLN A 236 -9.08 -25.12 11.83
N PRO A 237 -9.28 -25.70 10.63
CA PRO A 237 -10.17 -25.17 9.61
C PRO A 237 -11.66 -25.23 9.96
N ARG A 238 -12.43 -24.23 9.52
CA ARG A 238 -13.88 -24.06 9.78
C ARG A 238 -14.74 -24.44 8.57
N LEU A 239 -15.99 -24.86 8.78
CA LEU A 239 -16.94 -25.03 7.67
C LEU A 239 -17.27 -23.69 7.00
N CYS A 240 -17.54 -23.69 5.69
CA CYS A 240 -17.99 -22.48 4.99
C CYS A 240 -19.33 -21.95 5.52
N THR A 241 -20.19 -22.83 6.03
CA THR A 241 -21.49 -22.47 6.62
C THR A 241 -21.36 -21.85 8.02
N GLU A 242 -20.20 -21.94 8.66
CA GLU A 242 -19.98 -21.31 9.97
C GLU A 242 -19.77 -19.81 9.80
N ALA A 243 -20.52 -19.03 10.59
CA ALA A 243 -20.28 -17.60 10.71
C ALA A 243 -18.79 -17.34 11.05
N PRO A 244 -18.22 -16.22 10.57
CA PRO A 244 -16.92 -15.77 11.06
C PRO A 244 -16.93 -15.74 12.60
N PRO A 245 -15.83 -16.11 13.27
CA PRO A 245 -15.75 -15.89 14.70
C PRO A 245 -16.08 -14.41 15.00
N PRO A 246 -16.85 -14.12 16.07
CA PRO A 246 -17.03 -12.74 16.49
C PRO A 246 -15.65 -12.12 16.67
N VAL A 247 -15.50 -10.84 16.32
CA VAL A 247 -14.30 -10.07 16.63
C VAL A 247 -14.07 -10.25 18.13
N ALA A 248 -12.91 -10.77 18.52
CA ALA A 248 -12.62 -11.06 19.91
C ALA A 248 -12.86 -9.80 20.74
N GLN A 249 -13.91 -9.82 21.56
CA GLN A 249 -14.31 -8.69 22.39
C GLN A 249 -13.33 -8.47 23.56
N ASP A 250 -12.36 -9.39 23.72
CA ASP A 250 -11.43 -9.48 24.86
C ASP A 250 -9.97 -9.13 24.53
N CYS A 251 -9.70 -8.44 23.41
CA CYS A 251 -8.51 -7.58 23.37
C CYS A 251 -8.83 -6.25 24.07
N ALA A 252 -9.31 -6.31 25.32
CA ALA A 252 -9.30 -5.15 26.18
C ALA A 252 -7.83 -4.81 26.42
N CYS A 253 -7.35 -3.74 25.81
CA CYS A 253 -6.30 -2.96 26.44
C CYS A 253 -6.84 -2.65 27.84
N GLU A 254 -6.22 -3.19 28.88
CA GLU A 254 -6.49 -2.75 30.25
C GLU A 254 -6.48 -1.21 30.26
N GLU A 255 -7.45 -0.62 30.96
CA GLU A 255 -7.76 0.81 30.95
C GLU A 255 -6.52 1.72 31.01
N PRO A 256 -6.56 2.92 30.39
CA PRO A 256 -5.46 3.86 30.48
C PRO A 256 -5.28 4.29 31.94
N LEU A 257 -4.21 3.81 32.58
CA LEU A 257 -3.69 4.42 33.79
C LEU A 257 -3.53 5.92 33.52
N ALA A 258 -4.18 6.71 34.36
CA ALA A 258 -4.31 8.15 34.23
C ALA A 258 -3.00 8.83 33.83
N MET A 259 -3.10 9.71 32.83
CA MET A 259 -2.02 10.55 32.32
C MET A 259 -1.43 11.44 33.41
N SER A 260 -0.33 11.00 34.03
CA SER A 260 0.66 11.91 34.60
C SER A 260 2.01 11.18 34.66
N ASN A 261 3.04 11.79 34.08
CA ASN A 261 4.44 11.33 34.04
C ASN A 261 4.81 10.37 32.89
N TRP A 262 4.90 10.94 31.68
CA TRP A 262 5.68 10.35 30.59
C TRP A 262 7.19 10.52 30.87
N SER A 263 7.83 9.46 31.34
CA SER A 263 9.22 9.17 30.99
C SER A 263 9.21 8.09 29.91
N TYR A 264 9.77 8.40 28.75
CA TYR A 264 9.93 7.51 27.60
C TYR A 264 10.36 6.09 28.01
N ALA A 265 9.44 5.14 27.99
CA ALA A 265 9.75 3.73 27.94
C ALA A 265 9.53 3.26 26.49
N LEU A 266 10.63 3.18 25.75
CA LEU A 266 10.72 2.35 24.56
C LEU A 266 10.26 0.94 24.94
N LEU A 267 9.09 0.52 24.49
CA LEU A 267 8.77 -0.90 24.39
C LEU A 267 9.73 -1.47 23.35
N GLN A 268 10.87 -1.95 23.81
CA GLN A 268 11.69 -2.89 23.04
C GLN A 268 10.78 -4.06 22.67
N GLU A 269 10.67 -4.32 21.37
CA GLU A 269 10.19 -5.61 20.88
C GLU A 269 11.01 -6.69 21.57
N LYS A 270 10.43 -7.36 22.57
CA LYS A 270 10.91 -8.68 22.95
C LYS A 270 10.68 -9.54 21.71
N SER A 271 11.75 -9.81 20.98
CA SER A 271 11.77 -10.79 19.91
C SER A 271 11.22 -12.10 20.48
N LEU A 272 9.99 -12.45 20.13
CA LEU A 272 9.49 -13.80 20.33
C LEU A 272 10.30 -14.70 19.39
N PRO A 273 11.10 -15.64 19.91
CA PRO A 273 11.83 -16.57 19.05
C PRO A 273 10.81 -17.43 18.29
N GLY A 274 10.93 -17.51 16.96
CA GLY A 274 10.11 -18.38 16.10
C GLY A 274 9.32 -17.71 14.97
N LEU A 275 9.27 -16.37 14.89
CA LEU A 275 8.51 -15.71 13.83
C LEU A 275 9.25 -15.75 12.48
N ALA A 276 8.64 -16.38 11.47
CA ALA A 276 9.11 -16.34 10.08
C ALA A 276 8.37 -15.24 9.28
N ASN A 277 9.08 -14.61 8.34
CA ASN A 277 8.51 -13.58 7.46
C ASN A 277 7.89 -14.24 6.22
N HIS A 278 6.64 -13.95 5.91
CA HIS A 278 6.01 -14.32 4.63
C HIS A 278 5.40 -13.08 3.98
N SER A 279 5.83 -12.77 2.76
CA SER A 279 5.26 -11.67 1.95
C SER A 279 4.21 -12.21 0.98
N VAL A 280 3.06 -11.56 0.93
CA VAL A 280 1.96 -11.91 0.01
C VAL A 280 1.88 -10.83 -1.07
N ASN A 281 1.72 -11.26 -2.34
CA ASN A 281 1.94 -10.43 -3.52
C ASN A 281 0.64 -9.81 -4.03
N ARG A 282 0.73 -8.57 -4.52
CA ARG A 282 -0.26 -7.96 -5.41
C ARG A 282 0.30 -8.02 -6.85
N VAL A 283 -0.50 -8.54 -7.78
CA VAL A 283 -0.28 -8.37 -9.24
C VAL A 283 -0.99 -7.09 -9.67
#